data_AF-A0A016U7K4-F1
#
_entry.id   AF-A0A016U7K4-F1
#
_cell.length_a   1.000
_cell.length_b   1.000
_cell.length_c   1.000
_cell.angle_alpha   90.00
_cell.angle_beta   90.00
_cell.angle_gamma   90.00
#
_symmetry.space_group_name_H-M   'P 1'
#
loop_
_entity.id
_entity.type
_entity.pdbx_description
1 polymer ?
#
loop_
_entity_poly.entity_id
_entity_poly.type
_entity_poly.pdbx_seq_one_letter_code
_entity_poly.pdbx_strand_id
1 'polypeptide(L)'
;MAEHLFLIIFLLIFVCIILHALVFIIFEVHHLLKTLMMKSFCDVFQAGLFCLFVRLALHFYCICLVILELGLCIERTMATVWSSGYEKFRATFGIFYSSFAVFTALIASYLVNYSSEDERNFSCLNNSKDRIRVDVMNYTLTALNFVTFAWIIILYEKNKCYSRKLDTHLSNRYQIQENVSSTKLTIIMGCTQLLLFAAHLGINIARRTQFATMDIILYRTLESVGYLFTYYSFMLPVVMSLFIKRERQTKIASLRDNINQSAKGSEGTDLYFGMYGKQW
;
A
#
# COMPACT_ATOMS: atom_id res chain seq x y z
N MET A 1 -22.46 -5.59 -1.45
CA MET A 1 -22.32 -6.03 -0.03
C MET A 1 -21.13 -6.99 0.15
N ALA A 2 -20.07 -6.90 -0.66
CA ALA A 2 -18.82 -7.68 -0.55
C ALA A 2 -17.63 -6.84 0.00
N GLU A 3 -17.91 -5.64 0.52
CA GLU A 3 -16.92 -4.58 0.73
C GLU A 3 -16.15 -4.66 2.05
N HIS A 4 -16.68 -5.30 3.10
CA HIS A 4 -16.17 -5.09 4.46
C HIS A 4 -14.72 -5.56 4.70
N LEU A 5 -14.33 -6.71 4.16
CA LEU A 5 -12.99 -7.25 4.37
C LEU A 5 -11.92 -6.41 3.66
N PHE A 6 -12.12 -6.21 2.36
CA PHE A 6 -11.27 -5.35 1.54
C PHE A 6 -11.16 -3.96 2.16
N LEU A 7 -12.29 -3.39 2.59
CA LEU A 7 -12.34 -2.07 3.22
C LEU A 7 -11.54 -2.03 4.53
N ILE A 8 -11.59 -3.07 5.36
CA ILE A 8 -10.81 -3.12 6.61
C ILE A 8 -9.31 -3.11 6.32
N ILE A 9 -8.83 -4.01 5.47
CA ILE A 9 -7.39 -4.09 5.13
C ILE A 9 -6.95 -2.78 4.45
N PHE A 10 -7.77 -2.27 3.54
CA PHE A 10 -7.53 -1.02 2.84
C PHE A 10 -7.47 0.18 3.79
N LEU A 11 -8.45 0.32 4.69
CA LEU A 11 -8.46 1.38 5.69
C LEU A 11 -7.22 1.30 6.59
N LEU A 12 -6.83 0.09 6.98
CA LEU A 12 -5.63 -0.12 7.79
C LEU A 12 -4.35 0.30 7.04
N ILE A 13 -4.24 0.01 5.74
CA ILE A 13 -3.16 0.53 4.88
C ILE A 13 -3.13 2.06 4.92
N PHE A 14 -4.28 2.73 4.77
CA PHE A 14 -4.34 4.20 4.84
C PHE A 14 -3.94 4.74 6.22
N VAL A 15 -4.39 4.09 7.30
CA VAL A 15 -3.99 4.46 8.67
C VAL A 15 -2.48 4.31 8.84
N CYS A 16 -1.89 3.21 8.38
CA CYS A 16 -0.44 2.99 8.43
C CYS A 16 0.32 4.06 7.63
N ILE A 17 -0.17 4.46 6.45
CA ILE A 17 0.43 5.52 5.63
C ILE A 17 0.39 6.87 6.34
N ILE A 18 -0.77 7.24 6.88
CA ILE A 18 -0.94 8.52 7.59
C ILE A 18 -0.05 8.56 8.83
N LEU A 19 -0.05 7.49 9.63
CA LEU A 19 0.76 7.42 10.83
C LEU A 19 2.27 7.42 10.50
N HIS A 20 2.69 6.71 9.46
CA HIS A 20 4.08 6.77 8.99
C HIS A 20 4.47 8.20 8.59
N ALA A 21 3.64 8.86 7.76
CA ALA A 21 3.89 10.23 7.33
C ALA A 21 3.95 11.20 8.52
N LEU A 22 3.06 11.07 9.51
CA LEU A 22 3.07 11.89 10.72
C LEU A 22 4.35 11.69 11.53
N VAL A 23 4.76 10.44 11.76
CA VAL A 23 6.02 10.14 12.47
C VAL A 23 7.20 10.75 11.74
N PHE A 24 7.23 10.65 10.41
CA PHE A 24 8.30 11.21 9.60
C PHE A 24 8.33 12.74 9.65
N ILE A 25 7.17 13.41 9.54
CA ILE A 25 7.08 14.87 9.64
C ILE A 25 7.53 15.34 11.03
N ILE A 26 7.10 14.68 12.10
CA ILE A 26 7.53 15.01 13.47
C ILE A 26 9.05 14.88 13.59
N PHE A 27 9.63 13.81 13.03
CA PHE A 27 11.06 13.59 13.01
C PHE A 27 11.81 14.73 12.28
N GLU A 28 11.39 15.07 11.06
CA GLU A 28 12.03 16.13 10.25
C GLU A 28 11.88 17.51 10.88
N VAL A 29 10.69 17.86 11.39
CA VAL A 29 10.47 19.13 12.09
C VAL A 29 11.34 19.22 13.34
N HIS A 30 11.43 18.15 14.13
CA HIS A 30 12.31 18.12 15.28
C HIS A 30 13.78 18.30 14.88
N HIS A 31 14.23 17.62 13.83
CA HIS A 31 15.60 17.75 13.33
C HIS A 31 15.89 19.18 12.83
N LEU A 32 14.96 19.80 12.11
CA LEU A 32 15.06 21.18 11.65
C LEU A 32 15.12 22.17 12.83
N LEU A 33 14.22 22.06 13.80
CA LEU A 33 14.20 22.93 14.99
C LEU A 33 15.52 22.84 15.76
N LYS A 34 16.03 21.63 15.93
CA LYS A 34 17.29 21.39 16.62
C LYS A 34 18.49 21.99 15.87
N THR A 35 18.47 21.89 14.53
CA THR A 35 19.48 22.52 13.67
C THR A 35 19.42 24.05 13.76
N LEU A 36 18.22 24.64 13.87
CA LEU A 36 18.07 26.09 14.02
C LEU A 36 18.46 26.61 15.42
N MET A 37 18.30 25.78 16.46
CA MET A 37 18.60 26.15 17.85
C MET A 37 20.02 25.80 18.29
N MET A 38 20.86 25.27 17.39
CA MET A 38 22.21 24.82 17.74
C MET A 38 23.10 26.00 18.14
N LYS A 39 23.78 25.88 19.29
CA LYS A 39 24.81 26.84 19.73
C LYS A 39 26.21 26.27 19.52
N SER A 40 26.34 24.95 19.56
CA SER A 40 27.58 24.22 19.30
C SER A 40 27.36 23.08 18.32
N PHE A 41 28.42 22.64 17.61
CA PHE A 41 28.35 21.52 16.66
C PHE A 41 27.98 20.18 17.33
N CYS A 42 28.22 20.05 18.64
CA CYS A 42 27.90 18.84 19.40
C CYS A 42 26.41 18.71 19.75
N ASP A 43 25.64 19.79 19.67
CA ASP A 43 24.21 19.77 20.00
C ASP A 43 23.36 19.10 18.92
N VAL A 44 23.91 18.88 17.72
CA VAL A 44 23.18 18.28 16.59
C VAL A 44 22.86 16.81 16.84
N PHE A 45 23.68 16.08 17.61
CA PHE A 45 23.50 14.63 17.84
C PHE A 45 22.19 14.29 18.56
N GLN A 46 21.40 13.39 17.96
CA GLN A 46 20.13 12.97 18.52
C GLN A 46 20.31 12.01 19.71
N ALA A 47 19.39 12.08 20.67
CA ALA A 47 19.30 11.07 21.72
C ALA A 47 19.00 9.69 21.12
N GLY A 48 19.74 8.66 21.55
CA GLY A 48 19.60 7.29 21.04
C GLY A 48 18.17 6.75 21.19
N LEU A 49 17.55 6.99 22.35
CA LEU A 49 16.18 6.58 22.65
C LEU A 49 15.15 7.20 21.69
N PHE A 50 15.27 8.49 21.38
CA PHE A 50 14.39 9.14 20.40
C PHE A 50 14.52 8.48 19.02
N CYS A 51 15.75 8.22 18.58
CA CYS A 51 15.98 7.53 17.31
C CYS A 51 15.52 6.08 17.31
N LEU A 52 15.58 5.38 18.44
CA LEU A 52 15.03 4.04 18.57
C LEU A 52 13.52 4.04 18.31
N PHE A 53 12.77 4.94 18.96
CA PHE A 53 11.33 5.06 18.77
C PHE A 53 10.96 5.42 17.32
N VAL A 54 11.65 6.40 16.73
CA VAL A 54 11.40 6.78 15.33
C VAL A 54 11.67 5.61 14.39
N ARG A 55 12.82 4.92 14.51
CA ARG A 55 13.16 3.76 13.66
C ARG A 55 12.17 2.62 13.84
N LEU A 56 11.80 2.31 15.08
CA LEU A 56 10.85 1.24 15.38
C LEU A 56 9.48 1.55 14.75
N ALA A 57 8.99 2.79 14.86
CA ALA A 57 7.74 3.21 14.24
C ALA A 57 7.82 3.15 12.71
N LEU A 58 8.87 3.72 12.10
CA LEU A 58 9.05 3.72 10.65
C LEU A 58 9.13 2.29 10.09
N HIS A 59 9.96 1.43 10.66
CA HIS A 59 10.06 0.02 10.24
C HIS A 59 8.75 -0.74 10.48
N PHE A 60 8.07 -0.50 11.59
CA PHE A 60 6.77 -1.12 11.88
C PHE A 60 5.77 -0.83 10.76
N TYR A 61 5.58 0.44 10.38
CA TYR A 61 4.63 0.78 9.32
C TYR A 61 5.09 0.25 7.95
N CYS A 62 6.39 0.30 7.63
CA CYS A 62 6.91 -0.28 6.39
C CYS A 62 6.59 -1.77 6.26
N ILE A 63 6.90 -2.55 7.30
CA ILE A 63 6.65 -4.00 7.32
C ILE A 63 5.15 -4.27 7.29
N CYS A 64 4.36 -3.51 8.06
CA CYS A 64 2.92 -3.66 8.12
C CYS A 64 2.28 -3.43 6.74
N LEU A 65 2.69 -2.40 6.00
CA LEU A 65 2.17 -2.13 4.65
C LEU A 65 2.42 -3.28 3.68
N VAL A 66 3.63 -3.84 3.66
CA VAL A 66 3.96 -4.96 2.78
C VAL A 66 3.14 -6.21 3.12
N ILE A 67 2.97 -6.52 4.41
CA ILE A 67 2.16 -7.66 4.83
C ILE A 67 0.67 -7.42 4.52
N LEU A 68 0.14 -6.22 4.75
CA LEU A 68 -1.25 -5.91 4.43
C LEU A 68 -1.54 -5.98 2.93
N GLU A 69 -0.59 -5.59 2.08
CA GLU A 69 -0.72 -5.75 0.63
C GLU A 69 -0.75 -7.23 0.21
N LEU A 70 0.11 -8.06 0.80
CA LEU A 70 0.01 -9.52 0.64
C LEU A 70 -1.36 -10.04 1.07
N GLY A 71 -1.91 -9.49 2.16
CA GLY A 71 -3.26 -9.75 2.64
C GLY A 71 -4.34 -9.46 1.62
N LEU A 72 -4.26 -8.30 0.95
CA LEU A 72 -5.15 -7.98 -0.17
C LEU A 72 -5.02 -9.01 -1.29
N CYS A 73 -3.80 -9.47 -1.61
CA CYS A 73 -3.60 -10.46 -2.67
C CYS A 73 -4.20 -11.84 -2.33
N ILE A 74 -4.02 -12.31 -1.09
CA ILE A 74 -4.63 -13.55 -0.57
C ILE A 74 -6.16 -13.42 -0.60
N GLU A 75 -6.67 -12.29 -0.13
CA GLU A 75 -8.08 -12.03 -0.04
C GLU A 75 -8.75 -11.99 -1.43
N ARG A 76 -8.13 -11.30 -2.40
CA ARG A 76 -8.59 -11.33 -3.81
C ARG A 76 -8.53 -12.74 -4.38
N THR A 77 -7.53 -13.54 -4.02
CA THR A 77 -7.42 -14.94 -4.47
C THR A 77 -8.57 -15.78 -3.92
N MET A 78 -8.92 -15.61 -2.63
CA MET A 78 -10.07 -16.28 -2.01
C MET A 78 -11.38 -15.88 -2.68
N ALA A 79 -11.57 -14.59 -2.96
CA ALA A 79 -12.76 -14.09 -3.64
C ALA A 79 -12.91 -14.66 -5.08
N THR A 80 -11.80 -14.89 -5.78
CA THR A 80 -11.79 -15.47 -7.13
C THR A 80 -12.00 -16.99 -7.12
N VAL A 81 -11.31 -17.73 -6.23
CA VAL A 81 -11.28 -19.20 -6.27
C VAL A 81 -12.43 -19.81 -5.46
N TRP A 82 -12.82 -19.19 -4.34
CA TRP A 82 -13.79 -19.75 -3.39
C TRP A 82 -14.90 -18.75 -3.05
N SER A 83 -15.58 -18.22 -4.07
CA SER A 83 -16.65 -17.21 -3.89
C SER A 83 -17.76 -17.67 -2.93
N SER A 84 -18.18 -18.93 -3.01
CA SER A 84 -19.31 -19.47 -2.22
C SER A 84 -19.04 -19.58 -0.71
N GLY A 85 -17.81 -19.90 -0.31
CA GLY A 85 -17.41 -19.96 1.11
C GLY A 85 -16.93 -18.62 1.63
N TYR A 86 -16.35 -17.80 0.76
CA TYR A 86 -15.83 -16.47 1.08
C TYR A 86 -16.91 -15.58 1.72
N GLU A 87 -18.16 -15.60 1.21
CA GLU A 87 -19.24 -14.79 1.77
C GLU A 87 -19.51 -15.07 3.25
N LYS A 88 -19.34 -16.31 3.71
CA LYS A 88 -19.61 -16.73 5.10
C LYS A 88 -18.51 -16.34 6.07
N PHE A 89 -17.24 -16.35 5.65
CA PHE A 89 -16.09 -16.21 6.55
C PHE A 89 -15.28 -14.92 6.38
N ARG A 90 -15.67 -14.03 5.46
CA ARG A 90 -14.90 -12.82 5.11
C ARG A 90 -14.48 -11.96 6.29
N ALA A 91 -15.38 -11.68 7.25
CA ALA A 91 -15.09 -10.74 8.34
C ALA A 91 -14.03 -11.32 9.29
N THR A 92 -14.17 -12.60 9.63
CA THR A 92 -13.24 -13.31 10.52
C THR A 92 -11.85 -13.39 9.92
N PHE A 93 -11.73 -13.71 8.62
CA PHE A 93 -10.43 -13.76 7.94
C PHE A 93 -9.73 -12.40 7.92
N GLY A 94 -10.47 -11.30 7.77
CA GLY A 94 -9.89 -9.96 7.79
C GLY A 94 -9.32 -9.54 9.12
N ILE A 95 -10.10 -9.74 10.16
CA ILE A 95 -9.68 -9.41 11.53
C ILE A 95 -8.47 -10.26 11.90
N PHE A 96 -8.52 -11.56 11.59
CA PHE A 96 -7.40 -12.47 11.82
C PHE A 96 -6.14 -12.03 11.07
N TYR A 97 -6.23 -11.78 9.76
CA TYR A 97 -5.08 -11.39 8.96
C TYR A 97 -4.52 -10.02 9.34
N SER A 98 -5.39 -9.04 9.60
CA SER A 98 -4.96 -7.69 10.03
C SER A 98 -4.26 -7.74 11.37
N SER A 99 -4.77 -8.53 12.32
CA SER A 99 -4.12 -8.75 13.62
C SER A 99 -2.76 -9.41 13.43
N PHE A 100 -2.70 -10.48 12.62
CA PHE A 100 -1.46 -11.18 12.30
C PHE A 100 -0.42 -10.24 11.67
N ALA A 101 -0.83 -9.37 10.75
CA ALA A 101 0.04 -8.39 10.11
C ALA A 101 0.63 -7.39 11.11
N VAL A 102 -0.19 -6.86 12.03
CA VAL A 102 0.26 -5.95 13.09
C VAL A 102 1.23 -6.64 14.04
N PHE A 103 0.91 -7.85 14.53
CA PHE A 103 1.80 -8.59 15.43
C PHE A 103 3.14 -8.93 14.75
N THR A 104 3.11 -9.41 13.52
CA THR A 104 4.33 -9.73 12.76
C THR A 104 5.18 -8.49 12.53
N ALA A 105 4.56 -7.36 12.17
CA ALA A 105 5.27 -6.11 11.97
C ALA A 105 5.90 -5.57 13.28
N LEU A 106 5.21 -5.71 14.42
CA LEU A 106 5.75 -5.32 15.73
C LEU A 106 7.00 -6.15 16.07
N ILE A 107 6.89 -7.47 15.99
CA ILE A 107 7.99 -8.40 16.31
C ILE A 107 9.16 -8.15 15.36
N ALA A 108 8.92 -8.08 14.05
CA ALA A 108 9.97 -7.87 13.06
C ALA A 108 10.66 -6.50 13.24
N SER A 109 9.90 -5.43 13.49
CA SER A 109 10.48 -4.10 13.75
C SER A 109 11.35 -4.09 15.02
N TYR A 110 10.90 -4.77 16.07
CA TYR A 110 11.69 -4.92 17.30
C TYR A 110 12.99 -5.69 17.04
N LEU A 111 12.93 -6.85 16.38
CA LEU A 111 14.10 -7.68 16.08
C LEU A 111 15.16 -6.95 15.24
N VAL A 112 14.72 -6.11 14.30
CA VAL A 112 15.62 -5.29 13.47
C VAL A 112 16.33 -4.22 14.32
N ASN A 113 15.69 -3.68 15.35
CA ASN A 113 16.18 -2.53 16.13
C ASN A 113 16.75 -2.87 17.53
N TYR A 114 16.59 -4.09 18.03
CA TYR A 114 16.90 -4.49 19.42
C TYR A 114 18.35 -4.19 19.89
N SER A 115 19.35 -4.23 19.00
CA SER A 115 20.75 -4.02 19.40
C SER A 115 21.24 -2.58 19.20
N SER A 116 20.34 -1.61 19.04
CA SER A 116 20.70 -0.25 18.57
C SER A 116 20.74 0.84 19.64
N GLU A 117 20.72 0.46 20.93
CA GLU A 117 20.46 1.37 22.05
C GLU A 117 21.59 2.38 22.34
N ASP A 118 22.85 2.08 22.03
CA ASP A 118 24.00 2.84 22.57
C ASP A 118 24.70 3.84 21.62
N GLU A 119 24.29 3.96 20.35
CA GLU A 119 24.98 4.84 19.40
C GLU A 119 24.24 6.18 19.18
N ARG A 120 24.87 7.29 19.61
CA ARG A 120 24.42 8.64 19.23
C ARG A 120 24.62 8.82 17.73
N ASN A 121 23.52 9.09 17.02
CA ASN A 121 23.52 9.25 15.57
C ASN A 121 23.20 10.70 15.18
N PHE A 122 23.79 11.15 14.07
CA PHE A 122 23.49 12.46 13.48
C PHE A 122 22.03 12.51 12.97
N SER A 123 21.55 11.41 12.38
CA SER A 123 20.16 11.25 11.95
C SER A 123 19.64 9.89 12.40
N CYS A 124 18.35 9.81 12.75
CA CYS A 124 17.72 8.55 13.12
C CYS A 124 17.53 7.60 11.92
N LEU A 125 17.62 8.11 10.70
CA LEU A 125 17.60 7.32 9.48
C LEU A 125 18.97 6.71 9.15
N ASN A 126 20.03 7.15 9.83
CA ASN A 126 21.39 6.70 9.55
C ASN A 126 21.57 5.25 9.97
N ASN A 127 21.71 4.38 8.98
CA ASN A 127 22.09 3.00 9.21
C ASN A 127 23.61 2.90 9.08
N SER A 128 24.29 2.74 10.22
CA SER A 128 25.73 2.44 10.21
C SER A 128 26.02 1.23 9.32
N LYS A 129 27.18 1.24 8.67
CA LYS A 129 27.62 0.24 7.68
C LYS A 129 27.47 -1.21 8.18
N ASP A 130 27.54 -1.42 9.49
CA ASP A 130 27.48 -2.73 10.13
C ASP A 130 26.05 -3.25 10.36
N ARG A 131 25.01 -2.50 9.98
CA ARG A 131 23.61 -2.88 10.20
C ARG A 131 23.06 -3.78 9.09
N ILE A 132 23.68 -4.95 8.93
CA ILE A 132 23.26 -6.01 8.00
C ILE A 132 21.77 -6.38 8.14
N ARG A 133 21.20 -6.25 9.35
CA ARG A 133 19.79 -6.57 9.63
C ARG A 133 18.80 -5.68 8.87
N VAL A 134 19.10 -4.38 8.75
CA VAL A 134 18.22 -3.45 8.03
C VAL A 134 18.25 -3.74 6.54
N ASP A 135 19.40 -4.15 6.00
CA ASP A 135 19.49 -4.55 4.61
C ASP A 135 18.75 -5.84 4.35
N VAL A 136 18.94 -6.86 5.22
CA VAL A 136 18.20 -8.12 5.13
C VAL A 136 16.71 -7.84 5.14
N MET A 137 16.21 -6.98 6.04
CA MET A 137 14.83 -6.53 6.04
C MET A 137 14.43 -5.89 4.70
N ASN A 138 15.20 -4.94 4.18
CA ASN A 138 14.91 -4.27 2.90
C ASN A 138 14.90 -5.25 1.71
N TYR A 139 15.85 -6.19 1.65
CA TYR A 139 15.89 -7.25 0.64
C TYR A 139 14.65 -8.15 0.74
N THR A 140 14.31 -8.61 1.95
CA THR A 140 13.14 -9.46 2.18
C THR A 140 11.84 -8.74 1.81
N LEU A 141 11.66 -7.48 2.22
CA LEU A 141 10.47 -6.70 1.87
C LEU A 141 10.38 -6.46 0.37
N THR A 142 11.49 -6.18 -0.32
CA THR A 142 11.51 -5.99 -1.78
C THR A 142 11.18 -7.29 -2.52
N ALA A 143 11.73 -8.42 -2.06
CA ALA A 143 11.42 -9.73 -2.63
C ALA A 143 9.93 -10.09 -2.43
N LEU A 144 9.39 -9.82 -1.23
CA LEU A 144 7.98 -10.06 -0.94
C LEU A 144 7.05 -9.19 -1.80
N ASN A 145 7.41 -7.92 -2.02
CA ASN A 145 6.72 -7.03 -2.95
C ASN A 145 6.72 -7.58 -4.39
N PHE A 146 7.88 -8.04 -4.87
CA PHE A 146 7.98 -8.60 -6.21
C PHE A 146 7.09 -9.84 -6.37
N VAL A 147 7.11 -10.75 -5.41
CA VAL A 147 6.25 -11.95 -5.40
C VAL A 147 4.77 -11.57 -5.34
N THR A 148 4.39 -10.63 -4.47
CA THR A 148 3.01 -10.16 -4.34
C THR A 148 2.52 -9.50 -5.62
N PHE A 149 3.36 -8.69 -6.26
CA PHE A 149 3.05 -8.03 -7.53
C PHE A 149 2.89 -9.06 -8.67
N ALA A 150 3.80 -10.03 -8.78
CA ALA A 150 3.69 -11.09 -9.77
C ALA A 150 2.42 -11.93 -9.57
N TRP A 151 2.08 -12.27 -8.32
CA TRP A 151 0.85 -12.97 -7.97
C TRP A 151 -0.37 -12.18 -8.45
N ILE A 152 -0.44 -10.88 -8.15
CA ILE A 152 -1.65 -10.12 -8.49
C ILE A 152 -1.86 -9.92 -9.99
N ILE A 153 -0.78 -9.83 -10.77
CA ILE A 153 -0.86 -9.81 -12.24
C ILE A 153 -1.43 -11.12 -12.77
N ILE A 154 -0.97 -12.27 -12.26
CA ILE A 154 -1.52 -13.59 -12.61
C ILE A 154 -3.01 -13.66 -12.26
N LEU A 155 -3.38 -13.16 -11.08
CA LEU A 155 -4.77 -13.15 -10.63
C LEU A 155 -5.67 -12.26 -11.51
N TYR A 156 -5.16 -11.11 -11.95
CA TYR A 156 -5.87 -10.21 -12.84
C TYR A 156 -6.16 -10.83 -14.20
N GLU A 157 -5.18 -11.49 -14.82
CA GLU A 157 -5.39 -12.18 -16.10
C GLU A 157 -6.38 -13.34 -15.97
N LYS A 158 -6.34 -14.08 -14.85
CA LYS A 158 -7.35 -15.09 -14.54
C LYS A 158 -8.75 -14.48 -14.41
N ASN A 159 -8.90 -13.40 -13.65
CA ASN A 159 -10.18 -12.70 -13.47
C ASN A 159 -10.74 -12.17 -14.81
N LYS A 160 -9.88 -11.65 -15.68
CA LYS A 160 -10.25 -11.20 -17.02
C LYS A 160 -10.69 -12.35 -17.93
N CYS A 161 -10.02 -13.49 -17.84
CA CYS A 161 -10.41 -14.70 -18.57
C CYS A 161 -11.78 -15.21 -18.11
N TYR A 162 -12.02 -15.29 -16.80
CA TYR A 162 -13.33 -15.65 -16.25
C TYR A 162 -14.42 -14.68 -16.68
N SER A 163 -14.16 -13.37 -16.63
CA SER A 163 -15.11 -12.35 -17.07
C SER A 163 -15.53 -12.48 -18.53
N ARG A 164 -14.69 -13.06 -19.40
CA ARG A 164 -15.01 -13.27 -20.83
C ARG A 164 -15.78 -14.56 -21.09
N LYS A 165 -15.62 -15.57 -20.24
CA LYS A 165 -16.21 -16.91 -20.42
C LYS A 165 -17.56 -17.09 -19.73
N LEU A 166 -17.92 -16.22 -18.79
CA LEU A 166 -19.13 -16.39 -17.99
C LEU A 166 -20.37 -15.75 -18.64
N ASP A 167 -21.23 -16.58 -19.24
CA ASP A 167 -22.57 -16.23 -19.73
C ASP A 167 -23.69 -16.49 -18.70
N THR A 168 -23.35 -16.55 -17.40
CA THR A 168 -24.31 -16.95 -16.34
C THR A 168 -24.63 -15.81 -15.36
N HIS A 169 -25.86 -15.90 -14.80
CA HIS A 169 -26.52 -15.07 -13.76
C HIS A 169 -25.91 -13.68 -13.47
N LEU A 170 -26.74 -12.63 -13.59
CA LEU A 170 -26.40 -11.22 -13.29
C LEU A 170 -25.54 -11.04 -12.02
N SER A 171 -25.85 -11.73 -10.92
CA SER A 171 -25.09 -11.65 -9.66
C SER A 171 -23.61 -12.02 -9.83
N ASN A 172 -23.30 -13.11 -10.54
CA ASN A 172 -21.92 -13.55 -10.75
C ASN A 172 -21.14 -12.55 -11.62
N ARG A 173 -21.80 -11.98 -12.63
CA ARG A 173 -21.20 -10.95 -13.49
C ARG A 173 -20.83 -9.70 -12.70
N TYR A 174 -21.70 -9.24 -11.80
CA TYR A 174 -21.41 -8.12 -10.91
C TYR A 174 -20.23 -8.41 -9.97
N GLN A 175 -20.21 -9.58 -9.34
CA GLN A 175 -19.10 -9.97 -8.44
C GLN A 175 -17.75 -10.03 -9.18
N ILE A 176 -17.71 -10.62 -10.38
CA ILE A 176 -16.48 -10.69 -11.17
C ILE A 176 -16.03 -9.28 -11.60
N GLN A 177 -16.96 -8.41 -12.02
CA GLN A 177 -16.61 -7.05 -12.42
C GLN A 177 -16.06 -6.23 -11.23
N GLU A 178 -16.64 -6.41 -10.03
CA GLU A 178 -16.14 -5.82 -8.79
C GLU A 178 -14.74 -6.34 -8.45
N ASN A 179 -14.51 -7.65 -8.57
CA ASN A 179 -13.21 -8.28 -8.37
C ASN A 179 -12.18 -7.72 -9.35
N VAL A 180 -12.50 -7.60 -10.64
CA VAL A 180 -11.60 -7.02 -11.64
C VAL A 180 -11.25 -5.56 -11.32
N SER A 181 -12.22 -4.73 -10.98
CA SER A 181 -11.99 -3.31 -10.64
C SER A 181 -11.12 -3.18 -9.39
N SER A 182 -11.39 -3.99 -8.36
CA SER A 182 -10.60 -4.00 -7.12
C SER A 182 -9.19 -4.56 -7.32
N THR A 183 -9.01 -5.62 -8.14
CA THR A 183 -7.68 -6.14 -8.47
C THR A 183 -6.85 -5.10 -9.25
N LYS A 184 -7.46 -4.31 -10.14
CA LYS A 184 -6.75 -3.20 -10.81
C LYS A 184 -6.23 -2.17 -9.81
N LEU A 185 -7.04 -1.84 -8.81
CA LEU A 185 -6.65 -0.92 -7.75
C LEU A 185 -5.42 -1.45 -7.00
N THR A 186 -5.45 -2.73 -6.60
CA THR A 186 -4.33 -3.37 -5.92
C THR A 186 -3.09 -3.51 -6.81
N ILE A 187 -3.24 -3.69 -8.13
CA ILE A 187 -2.12 -3.64 -9.08
C ILE A 187 -1.44 -2.27 -9.06
N ILE A 188 -2.21 -1.18 -9.05
CA ILE A 188 -1.63 0.18 -9.01
C ILE A 188 -0.89 0.42 -7.70
N MET A 189 -1.48 0.00 -6.56
CA MET A 189 -0.82 0.07 -5.27
C MET A 189 0.49 -0.72 -5.27
N GLY A 190 0.44 -1.99 -5.67
CA GLY A 190 1.62 -2.87 -5.69
C GLY A 190 2.69 -2.47 -6.70
N CYS A 191 2.29 -1.91 -7.85
CA CYS A 191 3.25 -1.34 -8.80
C CYS A 191 4.00 -0.15 -8.18
N THR A 192 3.26 0.76 -7.54
CA THR A 192 3.84 1.93 -6.86
C THR A 192 4.77 1.49 -5.73
N GLN A 193 4.34 0.54 -4.90
CA GLN A 193 5.14 0.01 -3.80
C GLN A 193 6.40 -0.69 -4.32
N LEU A 194 6.28 -1.58 -5.33
CA LEU A 194 7.41 -2.27 -5.94
C LEU A 194 8.44 -1.31 -6.52
N LEU A 195 8.01 -0.31 -7.30
CA LEU A 195 8.91 0.67 -7.90
C LEU A 195 9.70 1.46 -6.85
N LEU A 196 9.04 1.90 -5.78
CA LEU A 196 9.68 2.69 -4.73
C LEU A 196 10.59 1.83 -3.84
N PHE A 197 10.20 0.60 -3.51
CA PHE A 197 11.07 -0.33 -2.78
C PHE A 197 12.29 -0.74 -3.61
N ALA A 198 12.11 -1.04 -4.90
CA ALA A 198 13.22 -1.36 -5.80
C ALA A 198 14.18 -0.17 -5.97
N ALA A 199 13.64 1.04 -6.13
CA ALA A 199 14.46 2.25 -6.21
C ALA A 199 15.19 2.54 -4.89
N HIS A 200 14.53 2.36 -3.74
CA HIS A 200 15.14 2.52 -2.41
C HIS A 200 16.29 1.53 -2.24
N LEU A 201 16.06 0.27 -2.59
CA LEU A 201 17.07 -0.78 -2.54
C LEU A 201 18.25 -0.47 -3.47
N GLY A 202 17.97 -0.04 -4.70
CA GLY A 202 18.99 0.37 -5.67
C GLY A 202 19.86 1.52 -5.16
N ILE A 203 19.26 2.55 -4.57
CA ILE A 203 19.98 3.67 -3.96
C ILE A 203 20.86 3.17 -2.81
N ASN A 204 20.34 2.31 -1.93
CA ASN A 204 21.13 1.76 -0.82
C ASN A 204 22.32 0.91 -1.30
N ILE A 205 22.14 0.08 -2.32
CA ILE A 205 23.23 -0.71 -2.91
C ILE A 205 24.28 0.21 -3.53
N ALA A 206 23.87 1.19 -4.36
CA ALA A 206 24.78 2.14 -4.98
C ALA A 206 25.56 2.96 -3.94
N ARG A 207 24.87 3.41 -2.88
CA ARG A 207 25.47 4.15 -1.76
C ARG A 207 26.54 3.32 -1.04
N ARG A 208 26.33 2.02 -0.88
CA ARG A 208 27.28 1.12 -0.21
C ARG A 208 28.48 0.76 -1.06
N THR A 209 28.27 0.52 -2.36
CA THR A 209 29.38 0.20 -3.28
C THR A 209 30.31 1.38 -3.45
N GLN A 210 29.79 2.61 -3.38
CA GLN A 210 30.57 3.85 -3.52
C GLN A 210 31.04 4.46 -2.19
N PHE A 211 30.90 3.75 -1.05
CA PHE A 211 31.23 4.31 0.26
C PHE A 211 32.69 4.79 0.38
N ALA A 212 33.63 4.09 -0.26
CA ALA A 212 35.06 4.42 -0.18
C ALA A 212 35.44 5.68 -0.97
N THR A 213 34.65 6.06 -1.97
CA THR A 213 34.94 7.16 -2.91
C THR A 213 34.05 8.38 -2.67
N MET A 214 32.96 8.22 -1.94
CA MET A 214 31.95 9.25 -1.73
C MET A 214 32.23 10.07 -0.47
N ASP A 215 32.10 11.39 -0.59
CA ASP A 215 32.16 12.29 0.57
C ASP A 215 31.05 11.98 1.59
N ILE A 216 31.35 12.17 2.87
CA ILE A 216 30.44 11.84 3.98
C ILE A 216 29.15 12.66 3.92
N ILE A 217 29.21 13.91 3.44
CA ILE A 217 28.03 14.77 3.30
C ILE A 217 27.13 14.22 2.19
N LEU A 218 27.71 13.87 1.04
CA LEU A 218 26.98 13.28 -0.07
C LEU A 218 26.35 11.93 0.31
N TYR A 219 27.10 11.07 1.01
CA TYR A 219 26.61 9.79 1.51
C TYR A 219 25.36 9.94 2.38
N ARG A 220 25.39 10.86 3.36
CA ARG A 220 24.26 11.13 4.26
C ARG A 220 23.09 11.80 3.56
N THR A 221 23.36 12.68 2.60
CA THR A 221 22.32 13.34 1.81
C THR A 221 21.55 12.32 0.96
N LEU A 222 22.27 11.40 0.31
CA LEU A 222 21.65 10.30 -0.44
C LEU A 222 20.89 9.32 0.43
N GLU A 223 21.29 9.12 1.69
CA GLU A 223 20.49 8.33 2.64
C GLU A 223 19.16 9.00 2.98
N SER A 224 19.18 10.31 3.25
CA SER A 224 17.98 11.06 3.61
C SER A 224 17.01 11.18 2.43
N VAL A 225 17.51 11.57 1.25
CA VAL A 225 16.71 11.69 0.02
C VAL A 225 16.30 10.32 -0.51
N GLY A 226 17.17 9.32 -0.31
CA GLY A 226 16.94 7.95 -0.73
C GLY A 226 15.91 7.20 0.11
N TYR A 227 15.39 7.79 1.19
CA TYR A 227 14.29 7.20 1.97
C TYR A 227 12.95 7.34 1.22
N LEU A 228 12.78 6.59 0.14
CA LEU A 228 11.67 6.72 -0.80
C LEU A 228 10.28 6.36 -0.24
N PHE A 229 10.22 5.78 0.97
CA PHE A 229 8.97 5.39 1.59
C PHE A 229 8.10 6.60 1.99
N THR A 230 8.69 7.76 2.24
CA THR A 230 7.94 9.00 2.50
C THR A 230 7.24 9.51 1.25
N TYR A 231 7.93 9.41 0.11
CA TYR A 231 7.34 9.67 -1.19
C TYR A 231 6.20 8.70 -1.48
N TYR A 232 6.34 7.41 -1.12
CA TYR A 232 5.23 6.44 -1.22
C TYR A 232 4.01 6.89 -0.42
N SER A 233 4.21 7.28 0.83
CA SER A 233 3.15 7.68 1.75
C SER A 233 2.37 8.91 1.25
N PHE A 234 3.04 9.82 0.53
CA PHE A 234 2.39 10.98 -0.08
C PHE A 234 1.76 10.66 -1.45
N MET A 235 2.45 9.88 -2.29
CA MET A 235 2.01 9.59 -3.65
C MET A 235 0.81 8.64 -3.70
N LEU A 236 0.75 7.65 -2.81
CA LEU A 236 -0.28 6.62 -2.86
C LEU A 236 -1.70 7.22 -2.70
N PRO A 237 -2.02 8.03 -1.67
CA PRO A 237 -3.36 8.62 -1.54
C PRO A 237 -3.78 9.44 -2.76
N VAL A 238 -2.83 10.15 -3.40
CA VAL A 238 -3.08 10.95 -4.60
C VAL A 238 -3.41 10.06 -5.80
N VAL A 239 -2.55 9.08 -6.08
CA VAL A 239 -2.73 8.13 -7.19
C VAL A 239 -4.07 7.39 -7.04
N MET A 240 -4.38 6.96 -5.82
CA MET A 240 -5.62 6.25 -5.49
C MET A 240 -6.85 7.13 -5.67
N SER A 241 -6.82 8.37 -5.20
CA SER A 241 -7.92 9.32 -5.37
C SER A 241 -8.21 9.61 -6.84
N LEU A 242 -7.16 9.78 -7.65
CA LEU A 242 -7.28 9.99 -9.10
C LEU A 242 -7.88 8.76 -9.78
N PHE A 243 -7.43 7.56 -9.42
CA PHE A 243 -7.95 6.31 -9.98
C PHE A 243 -9.43 6.10 -9.61
N ILE A 244 -9.80 6.24 -8.34
CA ILE A 244 -11.19 6.09 -7.87
C ILE A 244 -12.10 7.09 -8.58
N LYS A 245 -11.65 8.34 -8.74
CA LYS A 245 -12.40 9.36 -9.48
C LYS A 245 -12.62 8.96 -10.94
N ARG A 246 -11.59 8.45 -11.62
CA ARG A 246 -11.65 7.99 -13.01
C ARG A 246 -12.59 6.78 -13.18
N GLU A 247 -12.49 5.79 -12.32
CA GLU A 247 -13.38 4.61 -12.34
C GLU A 247 -14.84 5.02 -12.08
N ARG A 248 -15.08 5.93 -11.12
CA ARG A 248 -16.42 6.46 -10.85
C ARG A 248 -17.01 7.18 -12.07
N GLN A 249 -16.22 8.03 -12.73
CA GLN A 249 -16.64 8.73 -13.95
C GLN A 249 -16.96 7.75 -15.07
N THR A 250 -16.14 6.71 -15.25
CA THR A 250 -16.32 5.68 -16.28
C THR A 250 -17.60 4.88 -16.02
N LYS A 251 -17.86 4.49 -14.76
CA LYS A 251 -19.10 3.82 -14.38
C LYS A 251 -20.33 4.69 -14.67
N ILE A 252 -20.31 5.96 -14.25
CA ILE A 252 -21.42 6.91 -14.50
C ILE A 252 -21.68 7.10 -16.00
N ALA A 253 -20.62 7.24 -16.80
CA ALA A 253 -20.74 7.36 -18.26
C ALA A 253 -21.38 6.10 -18.86
N SER A 254 -20.90 4.91 -18.49
CA SER A 254 -21.47 3.65 -18.99
C SER A 254 -22.94 3.44 -18.60
N LEU A 255 -23.34 3.83 -17.38
CA LEU A 255 -24.73 3.79 -16.94
C LEU A 255 -25.60 4.75 -17.75
N ARG A 256 -25.12 5.98 -17.98
CA ARG A 256 -25.82 6.96 -18.81
C ARG A 256 -26.01 6.46 -20.24
N ASP A 257 -24.99 5.85 -20.83
CA ASP A 257 -25.07 5.32 -22.20
C ASP A 257 -26.05 4.15 -22.29
N ASN A 258 -26.03 3.23 -21.33
CA ASN A 258 -27.00 2.12 -21.27
C ASN A 258 -28.44 2.62 -21.08
N ILE A 259 -28.66 3.63 -20.23
CA ILE A 259 -29.98 4.26 -20.05
C ILE A 259 -30.43 4.95 -21.34
N ASN A 260 -29.54 5.70 -22.00
CA ASN A 260 -29.85 6.39 -23.25
C ASN A 260 -30.15 5.42 -24.41
N GLN A 261 -29.50 4.26 -24.44
CA GLN A 261 -29.77 3.20 -25.41
C GLN A 261 -31.09 2.50 -25.12
N SER A 262 -31.38 2.15 -23.86
CA SER A 262 -32.67 1.54 -23.47
C SER A 262 -33.86 2.50 -23.58
N ALA A 263 -33.63 3.83 -23.51
CA ALA A 263 -34.64 4.86 -23.74
C ALA A 263 -34.86 5.20 -25.23
N LYS A 264 -34.01 4.74 -26.15
CA LYS A 264 -34.15 4.98 -27.60
C LYS A 264 -34.54 3.69 -28.32
N GLY A 265 -35.84 3.51 -28.54
CA GLY A 265 -36.41 2.39 -29.29
C GLY A 265 -37.87 2.11 -28.92
N SER A 266 -38.53 1.20 -29.65
CA SER A 266 -39.89 0.73 -29.32
C SER A 266 -39.95 0.14 -27.90
N GLU A 267 -38.90 -0.58 -27.47
CA GLU A 267 -38.81 -1.14 -26.11
C GLU A 267 -38.81 -0.09 -25.00
N GLY A 268 -38.11 1.04 -25.16
CA GLY A 268 -38.12 2.13 -24.17
C GLY A 268 -39.48 2.83 -24.07
N THR A 269 -40.19 2.88 -25.20
CA THR A 269 -41.53 3.42 -25.31
C THR A 269 -42.54 2.48 -24.65
N ASP A 270 -42.44 1.17 -24.91
CA ASP A 270 -43.26 0.13 -24.29
C ASP A 270 -43.03 0.01 -22.78
N LEU A 271 -41.79 0.20 -22.30
CA LEU A 271 -41.51 0.20 -20.86
C LEU A 271 -42.09 1.45 -20.15
N TYR A 272 -42.00 2.62 -20.80
CA TYR A 272 -42.59 3.86 -20.30
C TYR A 272 -44.13 3.78 -20.25
N PHE A 273 -44.76 3.32 -21.32
CA PHE A 273 -46.23 3.15 -21.38
C PHE A 273 -46.72 1.99 -20.52
N GLY A 274 -45.94 0.91 -20.38
CA GLY A 274 -46.25 -0.22 -19.50
C GLY A 274 -46.22 0.14 -18.01
N MET A 275 -45.42 1.14 -17.60
CA MET A 275 -45.47 1.68 -16.24
C MET A 275 -46.70 2.57 -16.01
N TYR A 276 -47.10 3.37 -17.01
CA TYR A 276 -48.34 4.17 -16.94
C TYR A 276 -49.60 3.31 -16.90
N GLY A 277 -49.63 2.21 -17.66
CA GLY A 277 -50.76 1.28 -17.69
C GLY A 277 -50.98 0.49 -16.39
N LYS A 278 -50.03 0.50 -15.46
CA LYS A 278 -50.16 -0.12 -14.13
C LYS A 278 -50.61 0.86 -13.04
N GLN A 279 -50.76 2.15 -13.36
CA GLN A 279 -51.21 3.18 -12.43
C GLN A 279 -52.71 3.52 -12.57
N TRP A 280 -53.39 2.93 -13.54
CA TRP A 280 -54.84 2.95 -13.73
C TRP A 280 -55.42 1.57 -13.48
#